data_AF-A0AAV4CI50-F1
#
_entry.id   AF-A0AAV4CI50-F1
#
_cell.length_a   1.000
_cell.length_b   1.000
_cell.length_c   1.000
_cell.angle_alpha   90.00
_cell.angle_beta   90.00
_cell.angle_gamma   90.00
#
_symmetry.space_group_name_H-M   'P 1'
#
loop_
_entity.id
_entity.type
_entity.pdbx_description
1 polymer ?
#
loop_
_entity_poly.entity_id
_entity_poly.type
_entity_poly.pdbx_seq_one_letter_code
_entity_poly.pdbx_strand_id
1 'polypeptide(L)'
;MSNESRRHYPLPPEPIDERGSHLEGGNTPRDVKPPPPRLDSMTFPTNRLPQLDVPIIKRLPDVGESVGADHHDPGSNHNIDPSLPLPVVPEKTMFNLWEKTQTQTEVRWSRPENAGNFSSICYEVQIKSGEGGEWTSLTENYQPLYRVYFAEGKALFGRTRLSQDTTTTVVSLRVRPVGVINNQGHQEKKLGPWSENIVFSLEAKRQERDNG
;
A
#
# COMPACT_ATOMS: atom_id res chain seq x y z
N MET A 1 -71.80 -20.62 40.01
CA MET A 1 -70.55 -19.91 40.36
C MET A 1 -69.43 -20.48 39.51
N SER A 2 -68.82 -19.60 38.73
CA SER A 2 -67.49 -19.63 38.10
C SER A 2 -67.07 -20.79 37.18
N ASN A 3 -67.00 -20.44 35.89
CA ASN A 3 -66.24 -21.04 34.81
C ASN A 3 -64.73 -21.11 35.10
N GLU A 4 -64.08 -22.20 34.71
CA GLU A 4 -62.71 -22.16 34.16
C GLU A 4 -62.50 -23.32 33.18
N SER A 5 -62.77 -23.05 31.90
CA SER A 5 -62.45 -23.94 30.78
C SER A 5 -60.96 -23.84 30.46
N ARG A 6 -60.15 -24.82 30.85
CA ARG A 6 -58.76 -24.97 30.39
C ARG A 6 -58.77 -25.37 28.91
N ARG A 7 -58.49 -24.39 28.05
CA ARG A 7 -58.24 -24.60 26.62
C ARG A 7 -56.89 -25.30 26.45
N HIS A 8 -56.90 -26.47 25.83
CA HIS A 8 -55.71 -27.10 25.27
C HIS A 8 -55.17 -26.21 24.13
N TYR A 9 -53.95 -25.72 24.27
CA TYR A 9 -53.23 -25.12 23.16
C TYR A 9 -52.53 -26.23 22.36
N PRO A 10 -52.69 -26.30 21.02
CA PRO A 10 -51.89 -27.18 20.20
C PRO A 10 -50.43 -26.68 20.15
N LEU A 11 -49.50 -27.63 20.20
CA LEU A 11 -48.06 -27.36 20.03
C LEU A 11 -47.79 -26.85 18.60
N PRO A 12 -46.80 -25.94 18.43
CA PRO A 12 -46.40 -25.48 17.11
C PRO A 12 -45.77 -26.63 16.29
N PRO A 13 -45.98 -26.66 14.96
CA PRO A 13 -45.39 -27.68 14.10
C PRO A 13 -43.87 -27.49 14.02
N GLU A 14 -43.14 -28.62 14.02
CA GLU A 14 -41.69 -28.65 13.81
C GLU A 14 -41.33 -28.15 12.40
N PRO A 15 -40.20 -27.44 12.24
CA PRO A 15 -39.73 -27.00 10.93
C PRO A 15 -39.37 -28.19 10.05
N ILE A 16 -40.01 -28.25 8.88
CA ILE A 16 -39.77 -29.21 7.81
C ILE A 16 -38.34 -29.01 7.27
N ASP A 17 -37.50 -30.03 7.41
CA ASP A 17 -36.18 -30.09 6.79
C ASP A 17 -36.36 -30.48 5.31
N GLU A 18 -36.28 -29.49 4.41
CA GLU A 18 -36.37 -29.65 2.95
C GLU A 18 -35.11 -30.33 2.36
N ARG A 19 -34.76 -31.52 2.85
CA ARG A 19 -33.83 -32.42 2.16
C ARG A 19 -34.56 -33.63 1.64
N GLY A 20 -35.08 -33.47 0.43
CA GLY A 20 -35.70 -34.53 -0.35
C GLY A 20 -34.80 -35.76 -0.47
N SER A 21 -35.39 -36.90 -0.12
CA SER A 21 -34.90 -38.24 -0.40
C SER A 21 -35.39 -38.67 -1.78
N HIS A 22 -34.48 -38.69 -2.77
CA HIS A 22 -34.67 -39.47 -3.99
C HIS A 22 -33.55 -40.51 -4.07
N LEU A 23 -33.95 -41.77 -3.95
CA LEU A 23 -33.18 -42.94 -4.36
C LEU A 23 -33.16 -42.98 -5.89
N GLU A 24 -32.00 -42.87 -6.54
CA GLU A 24 -31.69 -43.54 -7.82
C GLU A 24 -30.17 -43.50 -8.10
N GLY A 25 -29.66 -44.60 -8.64
CA GLY A 25 -28.54 -44.57 -9.59
C GLY A 25 -27.14 -44.71 -9.01
N GLY A 26 -26.63 -45.95 -9.01
CA GLY A 26 -25.20 -46.20 -8.84
C GLY A 26 -24.37 -45.51 -9.93
N ASN A 27 -23.44 -44.65 -9.51
CA ASN A 27 -22.21 -44.30 -10.20
C ASN A 27 -21.31 -43.54 -9.22
N THR A 28 -20.28 -44.19 -8.69
CA THR A 28 -19.24 -43.53 -7.89
C THR A 28 -18.50 -42.49 -8.75
N PRO A 29 -18.49 -41.20 -8.41
CA PRO A 29 -17.59 -40.25 -9.06
C PRO A 29 -16.18 -40.56 -8.60
N ARG A 30 -15.33 -40.98 -9.54
CA ARG A 30 -13.89 -41.06 -9.32
C ARG A 30 -13.39 -39.71 -8.83
N ASP A 31 -12.53 -39.78 -7.83
CA ASP A 31 -11.68 -38.72 -7.30
C ASP A 31 -10.75 -38.21 -8.44
N VAL A 32 -11.27 -37.33 -9.30
CA VAL A 32 -10.49 -36.71 -10.37
C VAL A 32 -9.92 -35.41 -9.84
N LYS A 33 -8.68 -35.49 -9.34
CA LYS A 33 -7.85 -34.32 -9.04
C LYS A 33 -7.80 -33.41 -10.29
N PRO A 34 -8.03 -32.09 -10.17
CA PRO A 34 -7.96 -31.20 -11.31
C PRO A 34 -6.56 -31.27 -11.95
N PRO A 35 -6.45 -31.18 -13.28
CA PRO A 35 -5.16 -31.21 -13.94
C PRO A 35 -4.30 -30.02 -13.47
N PRO A 36 -2.98 -30.20 -13.34
CA PRO A 36 -2.09 -29.11 -12.99
C PRO A 36 -2.20 -28.00 -14.06
N PRO A 37 -2.11 -26.71 -13.66
CA PRO A 37 -2.08 -25.62 -14.60
C PRO A 37 -0.89 -25.80 -15.56
N ARG A 38 -1.16 -25.74 -16.86
CA ARG A 38 -0.12 -25.83 -17.89
C ARG A 38 0.78 -24.60 -17.79
N LEU A 39 2.10 -24.84 -17.75
CA LEU A 39 3.14 -23.81 -17.63
C LEU A 39 3.19 -22.86 -18.86
N ASP A 40 2.50 -23.22 -19.94
CA ASP A 40 2.60 -22.54 -21.23
C ASP A 40 1.57 -21.40 -21.41
N SER A 41 0.70 -21.13 -20.42
CA SER A 41 -0.30 -20.06 -20.48
C SER A 41 0.16 -18.71 -19.87
N MET A 42 1.47 -18.49 -19.72
CA MET A 42 2.03 -17.24 -19.16
C MET A 42 2.75 -16.36 -20.19
N THR A 43 2.32 -16.35 -21.45
CA THR A 43 2.71 -15.27 -22.36
C THR A 43 1.76 -14.08 -22.19
N PHE A 44 2.18 -13.13 -21.35
CA PHE A 44 1.59 -11.80 -21.34
C PHE A 44 1.82 -11.15 -22.72
N PRO A 45 0.78 -10.65 -23.42
CA PRO A 45 0.98 -9.88 -24.62
C PRO A 45 1.70 -8.57 -24.28
N THR A 46 3.00 -8.47 -24.58
CA THR A 46 3.84 -7.28 -24.36
C THR A 46 3.55 -6.12 -25.31
N ASN A 47 2.55 -6.24 -26.20
CA ASN A 47 2.33 -5.30 -27.31
C ASN A 47 1.07 -4.43 -27.18
N ARG A 48 0.64 -4.08 -25.96
CA ARG A 48 -0.41 -3.08 -25.75
C ARG A 48 -0.15 -2.13 -24.58
N LEU A 49 1.06 -1.56 -24.51
CA LEU A 49 1.21 -0.29 -23.80
C LEU A 49 0.86 0.83 -24.80
N PRO A 50 -0.21 1.63 -24.58
CA PRO A 50 -0.39 2.84 -25.35
C PRO A 50 0.80 3.77 -25.05
N GLN A 51 1.62 4.06 -26.07
CA GLN A 51 2.56 5.18 -26.00
C GLN A 51 1.72 6.45 -25.95
N LEU A 52 1.51 6.98 -24.74
CA LEU A 52 0.92 8.30 -24.56
C LEU A 52 1.98 9.34 -24.95
N ASP A 53 1.79 9.93 -26.11
CA ASP A 53 2.40 11.20 -26.50
C ASP A 53 1.83 12.29 -25.58
N VAL A 54 2.48 12.51 -24.44
CA VAL A 54 2.13 13.62 -23.55
C VAL A 54 2.99 14.81 -23.94
N PRO A 55 2.42 15.94 -24.38
CA PRO A 55 3.20 17.14 -24.61
C PRO A 55 3.87 17.56 -23.30
N ILE A 56 5.19 17.68 -23.31
CA ILE A 56 5.98 18.23 -22.20
C ILE A 56 5.54 19.69 -22.02
N ILE A 57 4.63 19.94 -21.08
CA ILE A 57 4.26 21.30 -20.70
C ILE A 57 5.46 21.91 -19.96
N LYS A 58 6.31 22.62 -20.69
CA LYS A 58 7.42 23.45 -20.18
C LYS A 58 6.92 24.72 -19.49
N ARG A 59 6.10 24.60 -18.44
CA ARG A 59 5.73 25.73 -17.59
C ARG A 59 5.64 25.28 -16.14
N LEU A 60 6.79 24.94 -15.55
CA LEU A 60 6.97 25.15 -14.12
C LEU A 60 7.08 26.68 -13.88
N PRO A 61 6.40 27.25 -12.87
CA PRO A 61 6.79 28.56 -12.38
C PRO A 61 8.20 28.47 -11.77
N ASP A 62 9.03 29.49 -12.02
CA ASP A 62 10.29 29.71 -11.32
C ASP A 62 9.99 29.86 -9.82
N VAL A 63 10.16 28.76 -9.07
CA VAL A 63 10.03 28.78 -7.62
C VAL A 63 11.39 29.15 -7.06
N GLY A 64 11.53 30.45 -6.76
CA GLY A 64 12.25 31.00 -5.63
C GLY A 64 13.75 30.71 -5.57
N GLU A 65 14.55 31.75 -5.75
CA GLU A 65 15.93 31.81 -5.25
C GLU A 65 16.01 31.28 -3.82
N SER A 66 16.65 30.13 -3.66
CA SER A 66 17.09 29.62 -2.36
C SER A 66 18.18 30.54 -1.82
N VAL A 67 17.78 31.49 -0.98
CA VAL A 67 18.70 32.27 -0.15
C VAL A 67 19.34 31.32 0.86
N GLY A 68 20.67 31.18 0.79
CA GLY A 68 21.48 30.54 1.82
C GLY A 68 21.70 29.03 1.65
N ALA A 69 22.33 28.61 0.55
CA ALA A 69 23.07 27.35 0.57
C ALA A 69 24.33 27.56 1.41
N ASP A 70 24.23 27.32 2.72
CA ASP A 70 25.39 26.90 3.49
C ASP A 70 25.96 25.69 2.76
N HIS A 71 27.18 25.87 2.26
CA HIS A 71 27.95 24.88 1.56
C HIS A 71 28.31 23.80 2.59
N HIS A 72 27.40 22.85 2.81
CA HIS A 72 27.69 21.65 3.58
C HIS A 72 28.74 20.86 2.79
N ASP A 73 29.96 20.98 3.28
CA ASP A 73 31.14 20.24 2.86
C ASP A 73 30.81 18.74 2.73
N PRO A 74 30.95 18.12 1.54
CA PRO A 74 30.72 16.69 1.35
C PRO A 74 31.76 15.80 2.06
N GLY A 75 32.69 16.39 2.83
CA GLY A 75 33.74 15.70 3.58
C GLY A 75 33.51 15.55 5.09
N SER A 76 32.35 15.90 5.65
CA SER A 76 32.10 15.75 7.09
C SER A 76 31.93 14.28 7.51
N ASN A 77 33.04 13.67 7.90
CA ASN A 77 33.18 12.44 8.68
C ASN A 77 32.01 12.16 9.64
N HIS A 78 31.13 11.23 9.27
CA HIS A 78 30.41 10.44 10.25
C HIS A 78 31.12 9.11 10.39
N ASN A 79 31.48 8.80 11.64
CA ASN A 79 31.79 7.46 12.12
C ASN A 79 30.51 6.62 11.93
N ILE A 80 30.26 6.18 10.68
CA ILE A 80 29.07 5.39 10.35
C ILE A 80 29.27 4.05 11.03
N ASP A 81 28.53 3.82 12.10
CA ASP A 81 28.51 2.53 12.78
C ASP A 81 28.21 1.44 11.74
N PRO A 82 29.18 0.57 11.41
CA PRO A 82 29.00 -0.43 10.35
C PRO A 82 27.94 -1.48 10.72
N SER A 83 27.50 -1.50 11.98
CA SER A 83 26.43 -2.34 12.49
C SER A 83 25.02 -1.78 12.26
N LEU A 84 24.89 -0.56 11.73
CA LEU A 84 23.60 0.05 11.38
C LEU A 84 23.36 0.05 9.87
N PRO A 85 22.12 -0.23 9.41
CA PRO A 85 21.81 -0.12 7.99
C PRO A 85 22.00 1.32 7.49
N LEU A 86 22.66 1.47 6.35
CA LEU A 86 22.82 2.75 5.67
C LEU A 86 21.47 3.30 5.17
N PRO A 87 21.34 4.62 4.95
CA PRO A 87 20.12 5.22 4.41
C PRO A 87 19.69 4.60 3.08
N VAL A 88 18.38 4.53 2.85
CA VAL A 88 17.80 4.24 1.54
C VAL A 88 17.61 5.53 0.75
N VAL A 89 17.69 5.45 -0.58
CA VAL A 89 17.46 6.58 -1.47
C VAL A 89 16.19 6.33 -2.29
N PRO A 90 15.13 7.13 -2.12
CA PRO A 90 13.93 7.03 -2.97
C PRO A 90 14.25 7.30 -4.44
N GLU A 91 13.70 6.51 -5.36
CA GLU A 91 13.91 6.69 -6.81
C GLU A 91 13.25 7.97 -7.35
N LYS A 92 12.21 8.47 -6.65
CA LYS A 92 11.51 9.72 -6.92
C LYS A 92 11.03 10.33 -5.61
N THR A 93 11.23 11.63 -5.45
CA THR A 93 10.91 12.36 -4.21
C THR A 93 9.58 13.10 -4.27
N MET A 94 8.98 13.29 -5.46
CA MET A 94 7.67 13.93 -5.61
C MET A 94 6.75 13.19 -6.58
N PHE A 95 5.51 12.99 -6.18
CA PHE A 95 4.47 12.34 -6.98
C PHE A 95 3.18 13.19 -6.99
N ASN A 96 2.64 13.42 -8.20
CA ASN A 96 1.33 14.03 -8.36
C ASN A 96 0.29 12.92 -8.54
N LEU A 97 -0.66 12.83 -7.62
CA LEU A 97 -1.63 11.75 -7.55
C LEU A 97 -3.02 12.26 -7.92
N TRP A 98 -3.50 11.86 -9.10
CA TRP A 98 -4.80 12.25 -9.63
C TRP A 98 -5.79 11.10 -9.53
N GLU A 99 -7.04 11.41 -9.17
CA GLU A 99 -8.14 10.42 -9.11
C GLU A 99 -8.36 9.66 -10.44
N LYS A 100 -8.20 10.35 -11.58
CA LYS A 100 -8.64 9.85 -12.89
C LYS A 100 -7.60 9.03 -13.66
N THR A 101 -6.30 9.16 -13.36
CA THR A 101 -5.26 8.72 -14.29
C THR A 101 -4.44 7.53 -13.83
N GLN A 102 -4.41 7.23 -12.52
CA GLN A 102 -3.71 6.05 -12.00
C GLN A 102 -4.47 5.45 -10.84
N THR A 103 -4.92 4.20 -10.99
CA THR A 103 -5.49 3.41 -9.87
C THR A 103 -4.41 2.96 -8.88
N GLN A 104 -3.14 3.05 -9.27
CA GLN A 104 -2.00 2.64 -8.48
C GLN A 104 -0.75 3.46 -8.82
N THR A 105 0.02 3.79 -7.79
CA THR A 105 1.37 4.35 -7.91
C THR A 105 2.34 3.52 -7.08
N GLU A 106 3.54 3.26 -7.63
CA GLU A 106 4.61 2.58 -6.91
C GLU A 106 5.68 3.59 -6.46
N VAL A 107 5.99 3.55 -5.18
CA VAL A 107 7.07 4.28 -4.54
C VAL A 107 8.21 3.30 -4.35
N ARG A 108 9.38 3.57 -4.92
CA ARG A 108 10.53 2.67 -4.91
C ARG A 108 11.72 3.36 -4.29
N TRP A 109 12.62 2.58 -3.69
CA TRP A 109 13.86 3.07 -3.11
C TRP A 109 15.00 2.07 -3.34
N SER A 110 16.23 2.52 -3.20
CA SER A 110 17.39 1.65 -3.25
C SER A 110 17.51 0.80 -1.98
N ARG A 111 18.09 -0.40 -2.13
CA ARG A 111 18.57 -1.17 -0.98
C ARG A 111 19.77 -0.46 -0.34
N PRO A 112 19.92 -0.48 1.00
CA PRO A 112 21.13 0.01 1.65
C PRO A 112 22.37 -0.69 1.10
N GLU A 113 23.46 0.06 0.89
CA GLU A 113 24.69 -0.50 0.32
C GLU A 113 25.30 -1.60 1.23
N ASN A 114 25.17 -1.45 2.54
CA ASN A 114 25.64 -2.42 3.53
C ASN A 114 24.58 -3.47 3.92
N ALA A 115 23.52 -3.66 3.12
CA ALA A 115 22.47 -4.63 3.39
C ALA A 115 23.00 -6.07 3.58
N GLY A 116 24.14 -6.41 2.97
CA GLY A 116 24.79 -7.71 3.11
C GLY A 116 25.37 -8.00 4.51
N ASN A 117 25.52 -6.98 5.37
CA ASN A 117 26.01 -7.15 6.74
C ASN A 117 24.94 -7.70 7.70
N PHE A 118 23.69 -7.80 7.23
CA PHE A 118 22.53 -8.21 8.02
C PHE A 118 22.01 -9.55 7.53
N SER A 119 21.48 -10.36 8.44
CA SER A 119 20.82 -11.63 8.09
C SER A 119 19.57 -11.40 7.24
N SER A 120 18.86 -10.28 7.46
CA SER A 120 17.81 -9.80 6.57
C SER A 120 17.63 -8.28 6.69
N ILE A 121 16.98 -7.68 5.69
CA ILE A 121 16.60 -6.26 5.68
C ILE A 121 15.10 -6.16 5.40
N CYS A 122 14.40 -5.40 6.23
CA CYS A 122 13.06 -4.89 5.94
C CYS A 122 13.04 -3.37 6.01
N TYR A 123 11.87 -2.78 5.76
CA TYR A 123 11.67 -1.34 5.64
C TYR A 123 10.46 -0.92 6.45
N GLU A 124 10.65 -0.03 7.40
CA GLU A 124 9.54 0.62 8.05
C GLU A 124 9.13 1.85 7.24
N VAL A 125 7.82 1.98 6.99
CA VAL A 125 7.25 3.08 6.21
C VAL A 125 6.31 3.90 7.09
N GLN A 126 6.48 5.22 7.06
CA GLN A 126 5.62 6.16 7.76
C GLN A 126 5.05 7.20 6.80
N ILE A 127 3.86 7.72 7.14
CA ILE A 127 3.26 8.86 6.44
C ILE A 127 2.83 9.94 7.41
N LYS A 128 2.73 11.15 6.89
CA LYS A 128 2.17 12.33 7.55
C LYS A 128 1.33 13.10 6.55
N SER A 129 0.17 13.59 6.96
CA SER A 129 -0.65 14.52 6.17
C SER A 129 -0.47 15.95 6.68
N GLY A 130 -0.19 16.89 5.79
CA GLY A 130 0.07 18.29 6.12
C GLY A 130 1.42 18.55 6.79
N GLU A 131 1.81 19.81 6.85
CA GLU A 131 3.13 20.23 7.36
C GLU A 131 3.30 19.96 8.87
N GLY A 132 2.23 20.11 9.66
CA GLY A 132 2.22 19.90 11.12
C GLY A 132 1.59 18.59 11.61
N GLY A 133 1.33 17.62 10.73
CA GLY A 133 0.71 16.35 11.12
C GLY A 133 1.62 15.43 11.95
N GLU A 134 1.03 14.39 12.54
CA GLU A 134 1.77 13.33 13.21
C GLU A 134 2.20 12.22 12.24
N TRP A 135 3.40 11.66 12.46
CA TRP A 135 3.88 10.53 11.68
C TRP A 135 3.17 9.24 12.10
N THR A 136 2.53 8.59 11.14
CA THR A 136 1.82 7.32 11.34
C THR A 136 2.57 6.19 10.67
N SER A 137 2.87 5.13 11.42
CA SER A 137 3.44 3.89 10.88
C SER A 137 2.43 3.12 10.04
N LEU A 138 2.83 2.76 8.83
CA LEU A 138 1.99 2.03 7.89
C LEU A 138 2.25 0.53 7.95
N THR A 139 3.50 0.12 7.76
CA THR A 139 3.87 -1.29 7.60
C THR A 139 5.39 -1.51 7.67
N GLU A 140 5.77 -2.79 7.78
CA GLU A 140 7.10 -3.29 7.50
C GLU A 140 7.09 -4.04 6.15
N ASN A 141 7.90 -3.59 5.19
CA ASN A 141 8.04 -4.21 3.87
C ASN A 141 9.39 -4.90 3.72
N TYR A 142 9.43 -6.08 3.09
CA TYR A 142 10.69 -6.77 2.75
C TYR A 142 11.18 -6.46 1.33
N GLN A 143 10.32 -5.85 0.52
CA GLN A 143 10.66 -5.37 -0.81
C GLN A 143 10.89 -3.85 -0.75
N PRO A 144 11.84 -3.32 -1.54
CA PRO A 144 12.15 -1.90 -1.56
C PRO A 144 11.13 -1.12 -2.42
N LEU A 145 9.86 -1.36 -2.15
CA LEU A 145 8.74 -0.72 -2.82
C LEU A 145 7.54 -0.61 -1.88
N TYR A 146 6.72 0.40 -2.12
CA TYR A 146 5.43 0.62 -1.48
C TYR A 146 4.40 0.97 -2.54
N ARG A 147 3.20 0.37 -2.46
CA ARG A 147 2.11 0.64 -3.39
C ARG A 147 1.07 1.54 -2.75
N VAL A 148 0.73 2.61 -3.44
CA VAL A 148 -0.38 3.50 -3.13
C VAL A 148 -1.50 3.18 -4.11
N TYR A 149 -2.72 2.97 -3.61
CA TYR A 149 -3.89 2.70 -4.45
C TYR A 149 -4.87 3.86 -4.42
N PHE A 150 -5.65 4.01 -5.48
CA PHE A 150 -6.70 5.02 -5.58
C PHE A 150 -8.04 4.36 -5.80
N ALA A 151 -9.01 4.71 -4.96
CA ALA A 151 -10.38 4.26 -5.08
C ALA A 151 -11.32 5.33 -4.52
N GLU A 152 -12.39 5.65 -5.26
CA GLU A 152 -13.48 6.52 -4.79
C GLU A 152 -13.01 7.88 -4.23
N GLY A 153 -12.11 8.56 -4.95
CA GLY A 153 -11.55 9.85 -4.50
C GLY A 153 -10.68 9.76 -3.25
N LYS A 154 -10.17 8.58 -2.91
CA LYS A 154 -9.29 8.36 -1.75
C LYS A 154 -7.97 7.74 -2.17
N ALA A 155 -6.89 8.24 -1.57
CA ALA A 155 -5.58 7.61 -1.61
C ALA A 155 -5.49 6.61 -0.44
N LEU A 156 -5.14 5.36 -0.78
CA LEU A 156 -5.02 4.25 0.16
C LEU A 156 -3.53 3.94 0.37
N PHE A 157 -3.06 4.23 1.58
CA PHE A 157 -1.75 3.85 2.06
C PHE A 157 -1.91 2.65 2.98
N GLY A 158 -2.02 1.47 2.38
CA GLY A 158 -2.23 0.23 3.13
C GLY A 158 -3.60 0.25 3.81
N ARG A 159 -3.62 0.39 5.14
CA ARG A 159 -4.85 0.54 5.92
C ARG A 159 -5.27 2.00 6.13
N THR A 160 -4.36 2.94 5.94
CA THR A 160 -4.64 4.37 6.11
C THR A 160 -5.28 4.92 4.85
N ARG A 161 -6.37 5.68 5.01
CA ARG A 161 -7.13 6.26 3.91
C ARG A 161 -7.09 7.78 4.05
N LEU A 162 -6.71 8.47 2.98
CA LEU A 162 -6.73 9.93 2.91
C LEU A 162 -7.71 10.35 1.81
N SER A 163 -8.66 11.19 2.18
CA SER A 163 -9.63 11.76 1.24
C SER A 163 -8.96 12.83 0.39
N GLN A 164 -9.23 12.82 -0.91
CA GLN A 164 -8.92 13.94 -1.78
C GLN A 164 -10.05 14.96 -1.62
N ASP A 165 -9.77 16.10 -1.00
CA ASP A 165 -10.73 17.19 -0.89
C ASP A 165 -10.46 18.26 -1.97
N THR A 166 -11.29 19.31 -2.02
CA THR A 166 -11.17 20.39 -3.00
C THR A 166 -9.90 21.22 -2.87
N THR A 167 -9.11 21.01 -1.81
CA THR A 167 -7.81 21.64 -1.60
C THR A 167 -6.68 20.65 -1.85
N THR A 168 -5.56 21.15 -2.36
CA THR A 168 -4.36 20.31 -2.52
C THR A 168 -3.87 19.89 -1.15
N THR A 169 -3.96 18.60 -0.83
CA THR A 169 -3.39 18.05 0.40
C THR A 169 -1.99 17.52 0.13
N VAL A 170 -1.00 18.07 0.84
CA VAL A 170 0.38 17.58 0.81
C VAL A 170 0.53 16.44 1.80
N VAL A 171 1.03 15.30 1.32
CA VAL A 171 1.34 14.12 2.14
C VAL A 171 2.84 13.87 2.06
N SER A 172 3.47 13.58 3.19
CA SER A 172 4.85 13.12 3.24
C SER A 172 4.89 11.64 3.58
N LEU A 173 5.73 10.88 2.91
CA LEU A 173 6.12 9.51 3.25
C LEU A 173 7.61 9.48 3.51
N ARG A 174 8.04 8.68 4.48
CA ARG A 174 9.44 8.38 4.69
C ARG A 174 9.63 6.91 4.97
N VAL A 175 10.80 6.41 4.66
CA VAL A 175 11.15 5.01 4.83
C VAL A 175 12.48 4.89 5.54
N ARG A 176 12.62 3.93 6.45
CA ARG A 176 13.93 3.57 7.02
C ARG A 176 14.20 2.09 6.84
N PRO A 177 15.46 1.69 6.58
CA PRO A 177 15.84 0.29 6.60
C PRO A 177 15.96 -0.22 8.04
N VAL A 178 15.60 -1.48 8.22
CA VAL A 178 15.75 -2.22 9.48
C VAL A 178 16.51 -3.50 9.19
N GLY A 179 17.73 -3.59 9.73
CA GLY A 179 18.59 -4.75 9.62
C GLY A 179 18.32 -5.72 10.75
N VAL A 180 18.23 -7.00 10.44
CA VAL A 180 18.09 -8.07 11.43
C VAL A 180 19.40 -8.83 11.51
N ILE A 181 19.95 -8.96 12.71
CA ILE A 181 21.15 -9.76 12.99
C ILE A 181 20.73 -10.96 13.85
N ASN A 182 21.17 -12.15 13.46
CA ASN A 182 20.95 -13.38 14.23
C ASN A 182 22.15 -13.65 15.14
N ASN A 183 22.01 -13.42 16.43
CA ASN A 183 23.04 -13.70 17.43
C ASN A 183 22.58 -14.85 18.32
N GLN A 184 23.20 -16.03 18.15
CA GLN A 184 22.95 -17.22 19.00
C GLN A 184 21.45 -17.59 19.13
N GLY A 185 20.68 -17.43 18.05
CA GLY A 185 19.24 -17.71 18.02
C GLY A 185 18.34 -16.55 18.43
N HIS A 186 18.89 -15.43 18.90
CA HIS A 186 18.16 -14.19 19.13
C HIS A 186 18.24 -13.28 17.90
N GLN A 187 17.10 -12.75 17.49
CA GLN A 187 17.03 -11.74 16.44
C GLN A 187 17.11 -10.35 17.06
N GLU A 188 18.10 -9.57 16.63
CA GLU A 188 18.24 -8.17 17.01
C GLU A 188 17.91 -7.27 15.80
N LYS A 189 17.04 -6.28 16.00
CA LYS A 189 16.71 -5.27 14.98
C LYS A 189 17.60 -4.03 15.16
N LYS A 190 18.31 -3.65 14.09
CA LYS A 190 19.11 -2.42 13.98
C LYS A 190 18.39 -1.44 13.07
N LEU A 191 18.04 -0.28 13.60
CA LEU A 191 17.28 0.74 12.88
C LEU A 191 18.25 1.68 12.14
N GLY A 192 18.11 1.74 10.83
CA GLY A 192 18.79 2.75 10.01
C GLY A 192 18.11 4.13 10.11
N PRO A 193 18.71 5.16 9.51
CA PRO A 193 18.13 6.49 9.45
C PRO A 193 16.87 6.52 8.57
N TRP A 194 16.00 7.49 8.82
CA TRP A 194 14.91 7.82 7.90
C TRP A 194 15.47 8.41 6.61
N SER A 195 14.86 8.05 5.48
CA SER A 195 15.10 8.70 4.19
C SER A 195 14.67 10.16 4.22
N GLU A 196 15.04 10.88 3.17
CA GLU A 196 14.33 12.10 2.80
C GLU A 196 12.83 11.83 2.61
N ASN A 197 12.03 12.87 2.81
CA ASN A 197 10.59 12.79 2.63
C ASN A 197 10.25 12.67 1.14
N ILE A 198 9.43 11.69 0.81
CA ILE A 198 8.75 11.55 -0.47
C ILE A 198 7.41 12.29 -0.35
N VAL A 199 7.22 13.31 -1.16
CA VAL A 199 6.07 14.21 -1.09
C VAL A 199 5.04 13.84 -2.15
N PHE A 200 3.77 13.83 -1.77
CA PHE A 200 2.65 13.64 -2.66
C PHE A 200 1.74 14.84 -2.61
N SER A 201 1.25 15.26 -3.78
CA SER A 201 0.14 16.19 -3.90
C SER A 201 -1.11 15.42 -4.25
N LEU A 202 -2.09 15.44 -3.35
CA LEU A 202 -3.41 14.89 -3.54
C LEU A 202 -4.34 16.01 -4.02
N GLU A 203 -4.79 15.94 -5.27
CA GLU A 203 -5.73 16.91 -5.84
C GLU A 203 -7.06 16.23 -6.18
N ALA A 204 -8.18 16.81 -5.74
CA ALA A 204 -9.50 16.35 -6.17
C ALA A 204 -9.89 16.92 -7.55
N LYS A 205 -10.85 16.22 -8.18
CA LYS A 205 -11.56 16.69 -9.37
C LYS A 205 -12.11 18.10 -9.12
N ARG A 206 -11.66 19.10 -9.90
CA ARG A 206 -12.50 20.29 -10.15
C ARG A 206 -13.78 19.80 -10.79
N GLN A 207 -14.88 19.89 -10.06
CA GLN A 207 -16.20 19.75 -10.64
C GLN A 207 -16.36 20.98 -11.55
N GLU A 208 -16.15 20.81 -12.85
CA GLU A 208 -16.70 21.75 -13.82
C GLU A 208 -18.20 21.78 -13.54
N ARG A 209 -18.66 22.88 -12.94
CA ARG A 209 -20.08 23.18 -12.95
C ARG A 209 -20.41 23.45 -14.41
N ASP A 210 -21.03 22.48 -15.05
CA ASP A 210 -21.81 22.72 -16.25
C ASP A 210 -22.89 23.75 -15.86
N ASN A 211 -22.60 25.03 -16.09
CA ASN A 211 -23.61 26.06 -16.19
C ASN A 211 -24.24 25.90 -17.58
N GLY A 212 -25.23 25.01 -17.68
CA GLY A 212 -26.13 24.87 -18.82
C GLY A 212 -27.56 25.17 -18.39
#